data_AF-A0AA35UFY8-F1
#
_entry.id   AF-A0AA35UFY8-F1
#
_cell.length_a   1.000
_cell.length_b   1.000
_cell.length_c   1.000
_cell.angle_alpha   90.00
_cell.angle_beta   90.00
_cell.angle_gamma   90.00
#
_symmetry.space_group_name_H-M   'P 1'
#
loop_
_entity.id
_entity.type
_entity.pdbx_description
1 polymer ?
#
loop_
_entity_poly.entity_id
_entity_poly.type
_entity_poly.pdbx_seq_one_letter_code
_entity_poly.pdbx_strand_id
1 'polypeptide(L)'
;MAIMALPERYRRRLRTTNMQERLNEEIRRRERVIRIFPNDESALRLIGALVAKQNETWPERRCLDMREYHEWTAACAAAREGKDVVALPG
;
A
#
# COMPACT_ATOMS: atom_id res chain seq x y z
N MET A 1 8.05 -15.92 -4.86
CA MET A 1 8.73 -14.61 -4.80
C MET A 1 7.98 -13.56 -5.64
N ALA A 2 6.84 -13.05 -5.16
CA ALA A 2 6.00 -12.12 -5.95
C ALA A 2 6.64 -10.73 -6.15
N ILE A 3 7.49 -10.28 -5.23
CA ILE A 3 8.13 -8.96 -5.30
C ILE A 3 9.18 -8.90 -6.42
N MET A 4 9.84 -10.02 -6.74
CA MET A 4 10.87 -10.07 -7.79
C MET A 4 10.29 -9.94 -9.20
N ALA A 5 8.99 -10.21 -9.36
CA ALA A 5 8.28 -10.04 -10.63
C ALA A 5 7.94 -8.57 -10.92
N LEU A 6 8.02 -7.67 -9.94
CA LEU A 6 7.72 -6.25 -10.11
C LEU A 6 8.92 -5.50 -10.72
N PRO A 7 8.69 -4.36 -11.40
CA PRO A 7 9.77 -3.54 -11.91
C PRO A 7 10.68 -3.05 -10.78
N GLU A 8 11.99 -2.93 -11.06
CA GLU A 8 13.07 -2.63 -10.10
C GLU A 8 12.76 -1.44 -9.18
N ARG A 9 12.11 -0.41 -9.75
CA ARG A 9 11.70 0.83 -9.08
C ARG A 9 10.70 0.60 -7.95
N TYR A 10 9.81 -0.38 -8.09
CA TYR A 10 8.78 -0.71 -7.10
C TYR A 10 9.32 -1.64 -6.01
N ARG A 11 10.29 -2.51 -6.33
CA ARG A 11 10.84 -3.49 -5.38
C ARG A 11 11.44 -2.85 -4.14
N ARG A 12 12.22 -1.76 -4.29
CA ARG A 12 12.87 -1.10 -3.15
C ARG A 12 11.86 -0.54 -2.15
N ARG A 13 10.75 0.04 -2.64
CA ARG A 13 9.72 0.66 -1.80
C ARG A 13 8.75 -0.36 -1.20
N LEU A 14 8.30 -1.32 -2.01
CA LEU A 14 7.37 -2.38 -1.59
C LEU A 14 8.00 -3.48 -0.74
N ARG A 15 9.34 -3.57 -0.70
CA ARG A 15 10.05 -4.49 0.19
C ARG A 15 9.96 -4.06 1.66
N THR A 16 9.64 -2.80 1.94
CA THR A 16 9.64 -2.25 3.30
C THR A 16 8.25 -1.82 3.75
N THR A 17 7.87 -2.15 4.97
CA THR A 17 6.61 -1.72 5.62
C THR A 17 6.78 -0.45 6.45
N ASN A 18 7.91 0.24 6.33
CA ASN A 18 8.31 1.38 7.18
C ASN A 18 7.23 2.46 7.36
N MET A 19 6.43 2.73 6.34
CA MET A 19 5.33 3.72 6.44
C MET A 19 4.21 3.23 7.36
N GLN A 20 3.84 1.95 7.26
CA GLN A 20 2.82 1.32 8.09
C GLN A 20 3.32 1.19 9.54
N GLU A 21 4.58 0.81 9.73
CA GLU A 21 5.21 0.75 11.06
C GLU A 21 5.18 2.12 11.75
N ARG A 22 5.56 3.19 11.04
CA ARG A 22 5.51 4.56 11.60
C ARG A 22 4.10 5.01 11.98
N LEU A 23 3.09 4.67 11.17
CA LEU A 23 1.69 4.96 11.50
C LEU A 23 1.23 4.17 12.73
N ASN A 24 1.58 2.88 12.81
CA ASN A 24 1.28 2.03 13.96
C ASN A 24 1.96 2.51 15.25
N GLU A 25 3.21 2.97 15.17
CA GLU A 25 3.91 3.57 16.30
C GLU A 25 3.21 4.83 16.80
N GLU A 26 2.74 5.70 15.90
CA GLU A 26 2.01 6.92 16.27
C GLU A 26 0.67 6.59 16.94
N ILE A 27 -0.05 5.57 16.45
CA ILE A 27 -1.28 5.07 17.09
C ILE A 27 -0.96 4.59 18.51
N ARG A 28 0.07 3.75 18.68
CA ARG A 28 0.47 3.22 20.00
C ARG A 28 0.94 4.32 20.96
N ARG A 29 1.59 5.39 20.45
CA ARG A 29 1.96 6.55 21.27
C ARG A 29 0.75 7.26 21.84
N ARG A 30 -0.29 7.49 21.02
CA ARG A 30 -1.53 8.18 21.46
C ARG A 30 -2.40 7.30 22.35
N GLU A 31 -2.43 6.00 22.08
CA GLU A 31 -3.05 5.00 22.95
C GLU A 31 -2.44 5.02 24.36
N ARG A 32 -1.10 5.01 24.47
CA ARG A 32 -0.39 5.04 25.76
C ARG A 32 -0.72 6.28 26.61
N VAL A 33 -1.03 7.42 25.98
CA VAL A 33 -1.40 8.65 26.70
C VAL A 33 -2.79 8.53 27.31
N ILE A 34 -3.74 7.93 26.59
CA ILE A 34 -5.14 7.81 27.01
C ILE A 34 -5.32 6.71 28.07
N ARG A 35 -4.52 5.64 28.01
CA ARG A 35 -4.52 4.45 28.90
C ARG A 35 -5.79 3.61 28.89
N ILE A 36 -6.97 4.22 29.06
CA ILE A 36 -8.26 3.53 29.08
C ILE A 36 -9.26 4.36 28.29
N PHE A 37 -9.90 3.74 27.30
CA PHE A 37 -10.97 4.38 26.53
C PHE A 37 -12.33 4.15 27.21
N PRO A 38 -13.20 5.18 27.25
CA PRO A 38 -14.52 5.05 27.85
C PRO A 38 -15.51 4.25 27.00
N ASN A 39 -15.30 4.18 25.68
CA ASN A 39 -16.06 3.37 24.73
C ASN A 39 -15.27 3.15 23.42
N ASP A 40 -15.72 2.18 22.61
CA ASP A 40 -15.09 1.83 21.34
C ASP A 40 -15.16 2.96 20.29
N GLU A 41 -16.26 3.72 20.30
CA GLU A 41 -16.40 4.86 19.38
C GLU A 41 -15.35 5.94 19.61
N SER A 42 -14.95 6.17 20.86
CA SER A 42 -13.92 7.17 21.19
C SER A 42 -12.55 6.74 20.65
N ALA A 43 -12.25 5.44 20.70
CA ALA A 43 -11.06 4.88 20.09
C ALA A 43 -11.12 5.01 18.56
N LEU A 44 -12.25 4.68 17.95
CA LEU A 44 -12.46 4.78 16.51
C LEU A 44 -12.31 6.22 16.01
N ARG A 45 -12.86 7.20 16.73
CA ARG A 45 -12.74 8.63 16.38
C ARG A 45 -11.29 9.10 16.44
N LEU A 46 -10.53 8.71 17.46
CA LEU A 46 -9.11 9.08 17.57
C LEU A 46 -8.28 8.49 16.43
N ILE A 47 -8.42 7.19 16.18
CA ILE A 47 -7.68 6.49 15.13
C ILE A 47 -8.09 7.04 13.77
N GLY A 48 -9.39 7.23 13.53
CA GLY A 48 -9.93 7.82 12.31
C GLY A 48 -9.38 9.22 12.05
N ALA A 49 -9.36 10.09 13.06
CA ALA A 49 -8.78 11.43 12.93
C ALA A 49 -7.27 11.41 12.65
N LEU A 50 -6.53 10.47 13.26
CA LEU A 50 -5.11 10.28 12.99
C LEU A 50 -4.85 9.83 11.55
N VAL A 51 -5.62 8.87 11.06
CA VAL A 51 -5.50 8.35 9.70
C VAL A 51 -5.89 9.42 8.68
N ALA A 52 -6.98 10.16 8.92
CA ALA A 52 -7.39 11.28 8.08
C ALA A 52 -6.30 12.34 7.95
N LYS A 53 -5.72 12.77 9.07
CA LYS A 53 -4.58 13.70 9.10
C LYS A 53 -3.38 13.17 8.32
N GLN A 54 -3.07 11.88 8.47
CA GLN A 54 -1.94 11.29 7.77
C GLN A 54 -2.21 11.20 6.26
N ASN A 55 -3.46 10.89 5.87
CA ASN A 55 -3.92 10.84 4.50
C ASN A 55 -3.88 12.21 3.81
N GLU A 56 -4.07 13.32 4.52
CA GLU A 56 -3.88 14.67 3.96
C GLU A 56 -2.41 14.94 3.58
N THR A 57 -1.45 14.37 4.31
CA THR A 57 -0.01 14.55 4.04
C THR A 57 0.54 13.63 2.95
N TRP A 58 -0.11 12.49 2.71
CA TRP A 58 0.34 11.50 1.72
C TRP A 58 0.24 11.93 0.25
N PRO A 59 -0.77 12.66 -0.24
CA PRO A 59 -0.81 13.11 -1.63
C PRO A 59 0.33 14.07 -1.97
N GLU A 60 0.84 14.83 -0.99
CA GLU A 60 2.00 15.71 -1.17
C GLU A 60 3.30 14.92 -1.39
N ARG A 61 3.40 13.72 -0.82
CA ARG A 61 4.53 12.81 -0.99
C ARG A 61 4.13 11.75 -2.00
N ARG A 62 4.39 11.94 -3.30
CA ARG A 62 4.09 10.90 -4.32
C ARG A 62 4.81 9.58 -3.97
N CYS A 63 4.07 8.68 -3.29
CA CYS A 63 4.59 7.52 -2.59
C CYS A 63 5.04 6.46 -3.60
N LEU A 64 4.31 6.33 -4.70
CA LEU A 64 4.68 5.57 -5.88
C LEU A 64 4.18 6.34 -7.11
N ASP A 65 5.02 6.46 -8.13
CA ASP A 65 4.52 6.84 -9.45
C ASP A 65 3.86 5.59 -10.03
N MET A 66 2.57 5.64 -10.37
CA MET A 66 1.85 4.45 -10.83
C MET A 66 1.84 4.32 -12.36
N ARG A 67 2.35 5.31 -13.10
CA ARG A 67 2.34 5.30 -14.58
C ARG A 67 3.07 4.09 -15.16
N GLU A 68 4.32 3.89 -14.76
CA GLU A 68 5.15 2.76 -15.18
C GLU A 68 4.57 1.40 -14.73
N TYR A 69 3.88 1.37 -13.58
CA TYR A 69 3.18 0.17 -13.11
C TYR A 69 1.97 -0.17 -14.00
N HIS A 70 1.18 0.82 -14.41
CA HIS A 70 0.03 0.61 -15.29
C HIS A 70 0.48 0.14 -16.69
N GLU A 71 1.54 0.72 -17.22
CA GLU A 71 2.17 0.29 -18.47
C GLU A 71 2.70 -1.16 -18.37
N TRP A 72 3.41 -1.49 -17.30
CA TRP A 72 3.88 -2.86 -17.03
C TRP A 72 2.73 -3.85 -16.89
N THR A 73 1.64 -3.46 -16.22
CA THR A 73 0.47 -4.31 -16.02
C THR A 73 -0.26 -4.56 -17.34
N ALA A 74 -0.43 -3.54 -18.17
CA ALA A 74 -1.00 -3.65 -19.51
C ALA A 74 -0.15 -4.55 -20.42
N ALA A 75 1.18 -4.40 -20.38
CA ALA A 75 2.10 -5.28 -21.12
C ALA A 75 2.03 -6.74 -20.64
N CYS A 76 1.94 -6.97 -19.33
CA CYS A 76 1.79 -8.32 -18.76
C CYS A 76 0.43 -8.95 -19.09
N ALA A 77 -0.64 -8.16 -19.17
CA ALA A 77 -1.98 -8.61 -19.57
C ALA A 77 -2.00 -9.02 -21.05
N ALA A 78 -1.45 -8.19 -21.93
CA ALA A 78 -1.32 -8.50 -23.36
C ALA A 78 -0.44 -9.74 -23.61
N ALA A 79 0.63 -9.93 -22.83
CA ALA A 79 1.50 -11.10 -22.92
C ALA A 79 0.84 -12.41 -22.42
N ARG A 80 -0.20 -12.32 -21.59
CA ARG A 80 -1.02 -13.48 -21.18
C ARG A 80 -1.97 -13.88 -22.31
N GLU A 81 -2.69 -12.92 -22.88
CA GLU A 81 -3.59 -13.17 -24.03
C GLU A 81 -2.84 -13.78 -25.23
N GLY A 82 -1.62 -13.32 -25.53
CA GLY A 82 -0.82 -13.89 -26.61
C GLY A 82 -0.30 -15.32 -26.36
N LYS A 83 -0.22 -15.78 -25.10
CA LYS A 83 0.19 -17.15 -24.75
C LYS A 83 -0.96 -18.15 -24.79
N ASP A 84 -2.17 -17.71 -24.48
CA ASP A 84 -3.36 -18.58 -24.52
C ASP A 84 -3.78 -18.96 -25.95
N VAL A 85 -3.37 -18.18 -26.97
CA VAL A 85 -3.67 -18.47 -28.39
C VAL A 85 -2.74 -19.54 -29.01
N VAL A 86 -1.57 -19.81 -28.41
CA VAL A 86 -0.55 -20.72 -28.98
C VAL A 86 -0.66 -22.16 -28.43
N ALA A 87 -1.58 -22.42 -27.51
CA ALA A 87 -1.76 -23.73 -26.88
C ALA A 87 -2.98 -24.52 -27.41
N LEU A 88 -3.18 -24.57 -28.73
CA LEU A 88 -4.09 -25.56 -29.36
C LEU A 88 -3.49 -26.09 -30.68
N PRO A 89 -2.63 -27.13 -30.63
CA PRO A 89 -2.46 -28.03 -31.75
C PRO A 89 -3.35 -29.26 -31.51
N GLY A 90 -4.33 -29.46 -32.41
CA GLY A 90 -5.02 -30.74 -32.60
C GLY A 90 -4.17 -31.76 -33.33
#